data_AF-A0A354XHY8-F1
#
_entry.id   AF-A0A354XHY8-F1
#
_cell.length_a   1.000
_cell.length_b   1.000
_cell.length_c   1.000
_cell.angle_alpha   90.00
_cell.angle_beta   90.00
_cell.angle_gamma   90.00
#
_symmetry.space_group_name_H-M   'P 1'
#
loop_
_entity.id
_entity.type
_entity.pdbx_description
1 polymer ?
#
loop_
_entity_poly.entity_id
_entity_poly.type
_entity_poly.pdbx_seq_one_letter_code
_entity_poly.pdbx_strand_id
1 'polypeptide(L)'
;MSHQGIVLGAIADDFTGATDLANNLVRGGMRCLQVIGVPQEAVDLHDVDAVVVALKSRSCPVQDAVTDSLAALEWLREQGALQLFFKYCSTFDSTDEGNIGPVADALLERLHAHQTVMVPAFPINGRTVYQGHLFVGDRLLNDSGMQHHPLNPMQDADLVRVLSRQTPHPVGLANRAVLAKGTEATRSHLSTLAEQGVRHVICDSLDEQDLDVLAEATASMALVTGGSGLGQ
;
A
#
# COMPACT_ATOMS: atom_id res chain seq x y z
N MET A 1 25.33 21.82 3.68
CA MET A 1 24.89 20.96 2.57
C MET A 1 23.44 20.65 2.85
N SER A 2 22.52 21.13 2.03
CA SER A 2 21.09 20.91 2.24
C SER A 2 20.84 19.41 2.24
N HIS A 3 20.36 18.86 3.35
CA HIS A 3 19.84 17.51 3.39
C HIS A 3 18.66 17.50 2.41
N GLN A 4 18.86 16.94 1.21
CA GLN A 4 17.76 16.61 0.33
C GLN A 4 17.06 15.45 1.03
N GLY A 5 15.85 15.68 1.54
CA GLY A 5 15.04 14.62 2.14
C GLY A 5 14.74 13.54 1.11
N ILE A 6 14.44 12.33 1.57
CA ILE A 6 14.07 11.23 0.67
C ILE A 6 12.72 11.53 0.01
N VAL A 7 12.53 11.09 -1.25
CA VAL A 7 11.27 11.30 -1.97
C VAL A 7 10.19 10.38 -1.40
N LEU A 8 10.52 9.11 -1.22
CA LEU A 8 9.57 8.07 -0.79
C LEU A 8 10.05 7.35 0.47
N GLY A 9 9.20 7.30 1.50
CA GLY A 9 9.39 6.44 2.65
C GLY A 9 8.38 5.30 2.65
N ALA A 10 8.84 4.06 2.56
CA ALA A 10 7.98 2.89 2.58
C ALA A 10 8.06 2.13 3.90
N ILE A 11 6.91 1.62 4.35
CA ILE A 11 6.75 0.75 5.52
C ILE A 11 6.20 -0.57 5.00
N ALA A 12 6.97 -1.64 5.07
CA ALA A 12 6.59 -2.96 4.56
C ALA A 12 6.28 -3.93 5.70
N ASP A 13 5.19 -4.68 5.57
CA ASP A 13 4.69 -5.60 6.60
C ASP A 13 5.51 -6.89 6.78
N ASP A 14 6.39 -7.19 5.83
CA ASP A 14 7.34 -8.30 5.85
C ASP A 14 8.67 -7.97 5.14
N PHE A 15 9.67 -8.84 5.32
CA PHE A 15 10.99 -8.69 4.70
C PHE A 15 10.98 -8.92 3.20
N THR A 16 10.25 -9.92 2.73
CA THR A 16 10.25 -10.30 1.30
C THR A 16 9.56 -9.23 0.46
N GLY A 17 8.42 -8.72 0.92
CA GLY A 17 7.70 -7.63 0.28
C GLY A 17 8.45 -6.30 0.34
N ALA A 18 9.26 -6.06 1.38
CA ALA A 18 10.17 -4.92 1.42
C ALA A 18 11.20 -4.97 0.28
N THR A 19 11.87 -6.12 0.11
CA THR A 19 12.85 -6.34 -0.95
C THR A 19 12.22 -6.25 -2.33
N ASP A 20 11.02 -6.82 -2.50
CA ASP A 20 10.27 -6.76 -3.76
C ASP A 20 9.90 -5.32 -4.13
N LEU A 21 9.41 -4.51 -3.19
CA LEU A 21 9.16 -3.08 -3.42
C LEU A 21 10.46 -2.34 -3.77
N ALA A 22 11.53 -2.53 -2.98
CA ALA A 22 12.83 -1.90 -3.23
C ALA A 22 13.35 -2.22 -4.65
N ASN A 23 13.20 -3.46 -5.10
CA ASN A 23 13.58 -3.87 -6.45
C ASN A 23 12.77 -3.14 -7.53
N ASN A 24 11.47 -2.94 -7.34
CA ASN A 24 10.64 -2.19 -8.29
C ASN A 24 11.02 -0.70 -8.31
N LEU A 25 11.24 -0.08 -7.15
CA LEU A 25 11.72 1.31 -7.05
C LEU A 25 13.06 1.51 -7.76
N VAL A 26 14.01 0.57 -7.59
CA VAL A 26 15.30 0.61 -8.29
C VAL A 26 15.13 0.48 -9.80
N ARG A 27 14.22 -0.39 -10.27
CA ARG A 27 13.91 -0.52 -11.70
C ARG A 27 13.23 0.73 -12.27
N GLY A 28 12.44 1.44 -11.46
CA GLY A 28 11.87 2.76 -11.76
C GLY A 28 12.89 3.91 -11.70
N GLY A 29 14.14 3.63 -11.33
CA GLY A 29 15.24 4.58 -11.37
C GLY A 29 15.57 5.26 -10.04
N MET A 30 14.93 4.87 -8.93
CA MET A 30 15.25 5.39 -7.59
C MET A 30 16.44 4.66 -6.97
N ARG A 31 17.32 5.40 -6.29
CA ARG A 31 18.31 4.85 -5.37
C ARG A 31 17.60 4.48 -4.08
N CYS A 32 17.39 3.18 -3.86
CA CYS A 32 16.62 2.68 -2.74
C CYS A 32 17.52 2.06 -1.66
N LEU A 33 17.28 2.41 -0.40
CA LEU A 33 17.85 1.73 0.76
C LEU A 33 16.76 0.92 1.47
N GLN A 34 17.03 -0.34 1.77
CA GLN A 34 16.18 -1.12 2.68
C GLN A 34 16.83 -1.19 4.06
N VAL A 35 16.04 -0.92 5.10
CA VAL A 35 16.44 -1.08 6.50
C VAL A 35 15.57 -2.14 7.19
N ILE A 36 16.13 -2.83 8.18
CA ILE A 36 15.46 -3.91 8.92
C ILE A 36 15.01 -3.34 10.26
N GLY A 37 13.70 -3.20 10.46
CA GLY A 37 13.16 -2.46 11.60
C GLY A 37 13.48 -0.97 11.56
N VAL A 38 13.05 -0.25 12.59
CA VAL A 38 13.33 1.19 12.73
C VAL A 38 14.79 1.38 13.17
N PRO A 39 15.62 2.11 12.41
CA PRO A 39 17.01 2.35 12.79
C PRO A 39 17.13 3.09 14.13
N GLN A 40 18.03 2.61 14.99
CA GLN A 40 18.35 3.26 16.28
C GLN A 40 19.56 4.18 16.18
N GLU A 41 20.39 3.99 15.15
CA GLU A 41 21.58 4.78 14.87
C GLU A 41 21.36 5.63 13.62
N ALA A 42 22.18 6.67 13.46
CA ALA A 42 22.15 7.50 12.26
C ALA A 42 22.48 6.65 11.03
N VAL A 43 21.64 6.74 10.01
CA VAL A 43 21.84 6.11 8.71
C VAL A 43 22.29 7.17 7.72
N ASP A 44 23.33 6.89 6.96
CA ASP A 44 23.74 7.77 5.86
C ASP A 44 22.75 7.63 4.71
N LEU A 45 22.00 8.70 4.45
CA LEU A 45 21.02 8.81 3.37
C LEU A 45 21.50 9.75 2.26
N HIS A 46 22.80 10.05 2.20
CA HIS A 46 23.38 10.73 1.06
C HIS A 46 23.06 9.94 -0.21
N ASP A 47 22.55 10.61 -1.23
CA ASP A 47 22.24 9.99 -2.51
C ASP A 47 21.19 8.86 -2.45
N VAL A 48 20.27 8.89 -1.47
CA VAL A 48 19.13 7.97 -1.39
C VAL A 48 17.84 8.69 -1.78
N ASP A 49 17.08 8.11 -2.72
CA ASP A 49 15.81 8.66 -3.18
C ASP A 49 14.63 8.03 -2.44
N ALA A 50 14.74 6.76 -2.03
CA ALA A 50 13.71 6.04 -1.31
C ALA A 50 14.27 5.17 -0.18
N VAL A 51 13.52 5.04 0.91
CA VAL A 51 13.85 4.11 2.01
C VAL A 51 12.69 3.16 2.26
N VAL A 52 12.95 1.87 2.36
CA VAL A 52 11.98 0.85 2.73
C VAL A 52 12.31 0.28 4.11
N VAL A 53 11.46 0.54 5.10
CA VAL A 53 11.53 -0.05 6.43
C VAL A 53 10.81 -1.40 6.40
N ALA A 54 11.56 -2.49 6.55
CA ALA A 54 11.03 -3.84 6.61
C ALA A 54 10.65 -4.22 8.04
N LEU A 55 9.36 -4.45 8.29
CA LEU A 55 8.83 -4.91 9.57
C LEU A 55 8.47 -6.40 9.51
N LYS A 56 8.04 -6.94 10.65
CA LYS A 56 7.42 -8.27 10.76
C LYS A 56 6.02 -8.11 11.33
N SER A 57 5.20 -7.30 10.67
CA SER A 57 3.93 -6.80 11.20
C SER A 57 2.69 -7.42 10.56
N ARG A 58 2.82 -8.29 9.54
CA ARG A 58 1.66 -8.90 8.85
C ARG A 58 0.69 -9.66 9.76
N SER A 59 1.21 -10.56 10.58
CA SER A 59 0.42 -11.50 11.39
C SER A 59 0.72 -11.41 12.89
N CYS A 60 1.39 -10.34 13.33
CA CYS A 60 1.55 -10.05 14.75
C CYS A 60 0.25 -9.42 15.31
N PRO A 61 0.13 -9.27 16.64
CA PRO A 61 -0.99 -8.54 17.23
C PRO A 61 -1.14 -7.14 16.61
N VAL A 62 -2.38 -6.71 16.37
CA VAL A 62 -2.72 -5.42 15.75
C VAL A 62 -1.99 -4.24 16.42
N GLN A 63 -1.95 -4.24 17.75
CA GLN A 63 -1.31 -3.16 18.51
C GLN A 63 0.20 -3.07 18.22
N ASP A 64 0.88 -4.20 18.05
CA ASP A 64 2.30 -4.24 17.73
C ASP A 64 2.53 -3.73 16.31
N ALA A 65 1.72 -4.19 15.35
CA ALA A 65 1.79 -3.74 13.96
C ALA A 65 1.59 -2.23 13.82
N VAL A 66 0.61 -1.67 14.53
CA VAL A 66 0.35 -0.22 14.55
C VAL A 66 1.52 0.52 15.21
N THR A 67 2.00 0.04 16.36
CA THR A 67 3.11 0.70 17.09
C THR A 67 4.38 0.74 16.24
N ASP A 68 4.76 -0.39 15.65
CA ASP A 68 5.96 -0.49 14.81
C ASP A 68 5.84 0.36 13.54
N SER A 69 4.65 0.38 12.92
CA SER A 69 4.41 1.18 11.71
C SER A 69 4.44 2.68 12.01
N LEU A 70 3.90 3.12 13.15
CA LEU A 70 4.00 4.52 13.57
C LEU A 70 5.44 4.91 13.90
N ALA A 71 6.21 4.05 14.55
CA ALA A 71 7.63 4.30 14.79
C ALA A 71 8.42 4.44 13.47
N ALA A 72 8.13 3.58 12.49
CA ALA A 72 8.72 3.68 11.15
C ALA A 72 8.31 4.98 10.43
N LEU A 73 7.04 5.36 10.51
CA LEU A 73 6.53 6.62 9.96
C LEU A 73 7.27 7.83 10.55
N GLU A 74 7.42 7.89 11.88
CA GLU A 74 8.13 9.00 12.53
C GLU A 74 9.56 9.11 12.04
N TRP A 75 10.28 7.98 12.03
CA TRP A 75 11.65 7.96 11.56
C TRP A 75 11.77 8.42 10.10
N LEU A 76 10.90 7.93 9.20
CA LEU A 76 10.88 8.33 7.79
C LEU A 76 10.58 9.83 7.62
N ARG A 77 9.68 10.39 8.43
CA ARG A 77 9.38 11.83 8.42
C ARG A 77 10.57 12.66 8.88
N GLU A 78 11.31 12.20 9.87
CA GLU A 78 12.56 12.85 10.31
C GLU A 78 13.63 12.85 9.21
N GLN A 79 13.61 11.84 8.32
CA GLN A 79 14.48 11.79 7.13
C GLN A 79 13.96 12.64 5.96
N GLY A 80 12.84 13.34 6.13
CA GLY A 80 12.27 14.25 5.14
C GLY A 80 11.47 13.57 4.03
N ALA A 81 10.92 12.36 4.26
CA ALA A 81 10.05 11.68 3.30
C ALA A 81 8.90 12.58 2.82
N LEU A 82 8.79 12.77 1.50
CA LEU A 82 7.72 13.60 0.89
C LEU A 82 6.40 12.83 0.74
N GLN A 83 6.49 11.54 0.41
CA GLN A 83 5.34 10.63 0.32
C GLN A 83 5.64 9.35 1.10
N LEU A 84 4.60 8.80 1.72
CA LEU A 84 4.67 7.51 2.41
C LEU A 84 4.00 6.41 1.59
N PHE A 85 4.57 5.21 1.65
CA PHE A 85 4.03 4.00 1.03
C PHE A 85 3.82 2.92 2.08
N PHE A 86 2.58 2.48 2.33
CA PHE A 86 2.33 1.30 3.15
C PHE A 86 2.25 0.05 2.26
N LYS A 87 3.25 -0.81 2.38
CA LYS A 87 3.43 -2.02 1.57
C LYS A 87 2.94 -3.26 2.31
N TYR A 88 1.98 -3.95 1.69
CA TYR A 88 1.45 -5.24 2.16
C TYR A 88 1.42 -6.27 1.02
N CYS A 89 1.04 -7.51 1.34
CA CYS A 89 1.04 -8.61 0.37
C CYS A 89 0.07 -8.38 -0.80
N SER A 90 0.48 -8.76 -2.02
CA SER A 90 -0.37 -8.65 -3.22
C SER A 90 -1.61 -9.56 -3.19
N THR A 91 -1.67 -10.51 -2.25
CA THR A 91 -2.84 -11.36 -1.98
C THR A 91 -3.70 -10.84 -0.82
N PHE A 92 -3.43 -9.61 -0.35
CA PHE A 92 -4.17 -8.92 0.70
C PHE A 92 -4.21 -9.67 2.04
N ASP A 93 -3.17 -10.46 2.30
CA ASP A 93 -2.98 -11.31 3.48
C ASP A 93 -3.31 -10.59 4.79
N SER A 94 -4.47 -10.94 5.36
CA SER A 94 -4.99 -10.37 6.59
C SER A 94 -6.14 -11.22 7.13
N THR A 95 -6.59 -10.93 8.34
CA THR A 95 -7.84 -11.45 8.91
C THR A 95 -8.82 -10.30 9.09
N ASP A 96 -10.04 -10.59 9.58
CA ASP A 96 -11.01 -9.54 9.93
C ASP A 96 -10.46 -8.58 11.01
N GLU A 97 -9.47 -9.01 11.80
CA GLU A 97 -8.84 -8.19 12.83
C GLU A 97 -7.74 -7.26 12.28
N GLY A 98 -7.15 -7.57 11.11
CA GLY A 98 -6.07 -6.78 10.54
C GLY A 98 -4.95 -7.58 9.86
N ASN A 99 -3.79 -6.98 9.57
CA ASN A 99 -3.34 -5.65 10.05
C ASN A 99 -3.44 -4.51 9.03
N ILE A 100 -3.94 -4.76 7.81
CA ILE A 100 -3.97 -3.75 6.74
C ILE A 100 -4.83 -2.54 7.14
N GLY A 101 -6.08 -2.77 7.53
CA GLY A 101 -7.00 -1.71 7.97
C GLY A 101 -6.45 -0.88 9.14
N PRO A 102 -6.14 -1.50 10.30
CA PRO A 102 -5.68 -0.78 11.48
C PRO A 102 -4.40 0.03 11.25
N VAL A 103 -3.43 -0.52 10.50
CA VAL A 103 -2.20 0.21 10.19
C VAL A 103 -2.48 1.38 9.24
N ALA A 104 -3.27 1.18 8.18
CA ALA A 104 -3.61 2.26 7.27
C ALA A 104 -4.38 3.40 7.96
N ASP A 105 -5.30 3.07 8.87
CA ASP A 105 -6.02 4.04 9.70
C ASP A 105 -5.06 4.86 10.56
N ALA A 106 -4.19 4.20 11.33
CA ALA A 106 -3.24 4.85 12.21
C ALA A 106 -2.25 5.76 11.45
N LEU A 107 -1.76 5.30 10.28
CA LEU A 107 -0.88 6.10 9.43
C LEU A 107 -1.59 7.35 8.90
N LEU A 108 -2.83 7.21 8.42
CA LEU A 108 -3.63 8.35 7.96
C LEU A 108 -3.89 9.37 9.08
N GLU A 109 -4.26 8.90 10.27
CA GLU A 109 -4.46 9.74 11.45
C GLU A 109 -3.21 10.52 11.81
N ARG A 110 -2.05 9.85 11.83
CA ARG A 110 -0.77 10.46 12.20
C ARG A 110 -0.26 11.46 11.16
N LEU A 111 -0.59 11.24 9.89
CA LEU A 111 -0.32 12.14 8.76
C LEU A 111 -1.34 13.27 8.62
N HIS A 112 -2.42 13.25 9.40
CA HIS A 112 -3.58 14.15 9.24
C HIS A 112 -4.18 14.09 7.82
N ALA A 113 -4.17 12.90 7.21
CA ALA A 113 -4.75 12.62 5.91
C ALA A 113 -6.12 11.96 6.04
N HIS A 114 -7.01 12.25 5.10
CA HIS A 114 -8.40 11.79 5.15
C HIS A 114 -8.69 10.55 4.29
N GLN A 115 -7.86 10.29 3.27
CA GLN A 115 -8.07 9.20 2.33
C GLN A 115 -6.74 8.62 1.82
N THR A 116 -6.73 7.32 1.53
CA THR A 116 -5.70 6.66 0.72
C THR A 116 -6.30 5.65 -0.26
N VAL A 117 -5.48 5.16 -1.18
CA VAL A 117 -5.79 4.08 -2.12
C VAL A 117 -5.27 2.74 -1.61
N MET A 118 -5.86 1.65 -2.11
CA MET A 118 -5.50 0.27 -1.82
C MET A 118 -5.27 -0.48 -3.13
N VAL A 119 -4.00 -0.71 -3.48
CA VAL A 119 -3.59 -1.25 -4.78
C VAL A 119 -2.75 -2.53 -4.61
N PRO A 120 -3.36 -3.68 -4.24
CA PRO A 120 -2.61 -4.93 -4.07
C PRO A 120 -2.18 -5.57 -5.40
N ALA A 121 -2.73 -5.10 -6.52
CA ALA A 121 -2.46 -5.68 -7.82
C ALA A 121 -0.97 -5.68 -8.16
N PHE A 122 -0.55 -6.76 -8.81
CA PHE A 122 0.77 -6.90 -9.41
C PHE A 122 0.64 -7.76 -10.68
N PRO A 123 0.18 -7.16 -11.79
CA PRO A 123 -0.26 -7.90 -12.98
C PRO A 123 0.82 -8.79 -13.59
N ILE A 124 2.07 -8.35 -13.63
CA ILE A 124 3.20 -9.18 -14.11
C ILE A 124 3.39 -10.47 -13.30
N ASN A 125 2.99 -10.46 -12.02
CA ASN A 125 2.98 -11.62 -11.13
C ASN A 125 1.59 -12.27 -11.05
N GLY A 126 0.68 -11.95 -11.96
CA GLY A 126 -0.65 -12.55 -12.04
C GLY A 126 -1.60 -12.14 -10.92
N ARG A 127 -1.42 -10.95 -10.30
CA ARG A 127 -2.38 -10.41 -9.32
C ARG A 127 -3.10 -9.24 -9.96
N THR A 128 -4.41 -9.35 -10.13
CA THR A 128 -5.25 -8.31 -10.75
C THR A 128 -6.50 -8.07 -9.94
N VAL A 129 -7.02 -6.84 -9.99
CA VAL A 129 -8.25 -6.46 -9.29
C VAL A 129 -9.29 -5.96 -10.29
N TYR A 130 -10.48 -6.56 -10.29
CA TYR A 130 -11.58 -6.15 -11.14
C TYR A 130 -12.89 -6.04 -10.35
N GLN A 131 -13.57 -4.89 -10.43
CA GLN A 131 -14.74 -4.56 -9.62
C GLN A 131 -14.48 -4.83 -8.12
N GLY A 132 -13.29 -4.46 -7.64
CA GLY A 132 -12.85 -4.68 -6.26
C GLY A 132 -12.55 -6.15 -5.91
N HIS A 133 -12.68 -7.08 -6.85
CA HIS A 133 -12.38 -8.50 -6.62
C HIS A 133 -10.96 -8.83 -7.02
N LEU A 134 -10.19 -9.42 -6.09
CA LEU A 134 -8.82 -9.85 -6.34
C LEU A 134 -8.76 -11.22 -7.01
N PHE A 135 -7.96 -11.31 -8.06
CA PHE A 135 -7.64 -12.52 -8.79
C PHE A 135 -6.17 -12.90 -8.61
N VAL A 136 -5.92 -14.21 -8.55
CA VAL A 136 -4.60 -14.83 -8.60
C VAL A 136 -4.58 -15.73 -9.82
N GLY A 137 -3.88 -15.29 -10.87
CA GLY A 137 -3.96 -15.90 -12.19
C GLY A 137 -5.38 -15.79 -12.76
N ASP A 138 -5.96 -16.93 -13.10
CA ASP A 138 -7.31 -17.05 -13.65
C ASP A 138 -8.39 -17.33 -12.58
N ARG A 139 -8.02 -17.34 -11.30
CA ARG A 139 -8.90 -17.67 -10.17
C ARG A 139 -9.15 -16.48 -9.26
N LEU A 140 -10.33 -16.44 -8.66
CA LEU A 140 -10.59 -15.55 -7.53
C LEU A 140 -9.66 -15.89 -6.37
N LEU A 141 -9.33 -14.90 -5.53
CA LEU A 141 -8.47 -15.07 -4.35
C LEU A 141 -8.87 -16.28 -3.50
N ASN A 142 -10.17 -16.45 -3.25
CA ASN A 142 -10.71 -17.53 -2.43
C ASN A 142 -10.85 -18.90 -3.12
N ASP A 143 -10.42 -19.01 -4.38
CA ASP A 143 -10.32 -20.26 -5.15
C ASP A 143 -8.88 -20.49 -5.70
N SER A 144 -7.89 -19.81 -5.12
CA SER A 144 -6.51 -19.78 -5.64
C SER A 144 -5.50 -20.64 -4.88
N GLY A 145 -5.91 -21.22 -3.76
CA GLY A 145 -5.05 -21.80 -2.73
C GLY A 145 -4.94 -20.91 -1.49
N MET A 146 -5.10 -19.58 -1.62
CA MET A 146 -5.03 -18.64 -0.49
C MET A 146 -6.14 -18.86 0.54
N GLN A 147 -7.27 -19.48 0.17
CA GLN A 147 -8.32 -19.89 1.12
C GLN A 147 -7.84 -20.92 2.15
N HIS A 148 -6.71 -21.60 1.90
CA HIS A 148 -6.09 -22.54 2.82
C HIS A 148 -4.75 -22.02 3.38
N HIS A 149 -4.45 -20.72 3.25
CA HIS A 149 -3.21 -20.15 3.77
C HIS A 149 -3.12 -20.38 5.28
N PRO A 150 -1.98 -20.86 5.82
CA PRO A 150 -1.90 -21.38 7.18
C PRO A 150 -2.10 -20.33 8.29
N LEU A 151 -1.85 -19.06 7.99
CA LEU A 151 -1.93 -17.96 8.97
C LEU A 151 -3.10 -17.01 8.74
N ASN A 152 -3.48 -16.82 7.48
CA ASN A 152 -4.44 -15.79 7.06
C ASN A 152 -5.21 -16.30 5.83
N PRO A 153 -6.10 -17.29 6.04
CA PRO A 153 -6.87 -17.90 4.97
C PRO A 153 -7.85 -16.89 4.35
N MET A 154 -7.70 -16.63 3.05
CA MET A 154 -8.48 -15.64 2.32
C MET A 154 -9.73 -16.28 1.71
N GLN A 155 -10.87 -16.17 2.40
CA GLN A 155 -12.13 -16.82 1.99
C GLN A 155 -13.04 -15.95 1.12
N ASP A 156 -12.64 -14.71 0.89
CA ASP A 156 -13.41 -13.70 0.18
C ASP A 156 -12.50 -12.91 -0.76
N ALA A 157 -12.90 -12.79 -2.03
CA ALA A 157 -12.15 -12.04 -3.02
C ALA A 157 -12.55 -10.56 -3.12
N ASP A 158 -13.71 -10.17 -2.58
CA ASP A 158 -14.19 -8.79 -2.56
C ASP A 158 -13.39 -7.97 -1.54
N LEU A 159 -12.41 -7.21 -2.02
CA LEU A 159 -11.50 -6.45 -1.18
C LEU A 159 -12.19 -5.28 -0.47
N VAL A 160 -13.26 -4.74 -1.03
CA VAL A 160 -14.05 -3.70 -0.35
C VAL A 160 -14.64 -4.31 0.92
N ARG A 161 -15.23 -5.51 0.82
CA ARG A 161 -15.80 -6.21 1.96
C ARG A 161 -14.75 -6.75 2.94
N VAL A 162 -13.63 -7.27 2.44
CA VAL A 162 -12.51 -7.73 3.30
C VAL A 162 -11.97 -6.56 4.12
N LEU A 163 -11.63 -5.44 3.49
CA LEU A 163 -11.10 -4.28 4.21
C LEU A 163 -12.13 -3.65 5.15
N SER A 164 -13.42 -3.59 4.76
CA SER A 164 -14.49 -3.04 5.61
C SER A 164 -14.67 -3.77 6.94
N ARG A 165 -14.18 -5.01 7.07
CA ARG A 165 -14.19 -5.75 8.35
C ARG A 165 -13.08 -5.32 9.31
N GLN A 166 -12.02 -4.70 8.80
CA GLN A 166 -10.81 -4.33 9.53
C GLN A 166 -10.79 -2.85 9.97
N THR A 167 -11.73 -2.04 9.50
CA THR A 167 -11.74 -0.58 9.75
C THR A 167 -13.16 -0.10 10.04
N PRO A 168 -13.35 0.88 10.94
CA PRO A 168 -14.66 1.52 11.14
C PRO A 168 -15.01 2.52 10.03
N HIS A 169 -14.08 2.81 9.10
CA HIS A 169 -14.26 3.84 8.09
C HIS A 169 -14.83 3.29 6.77
N PRO A 170 -15.56 4.11 5.99
CA PRO A 170 -16.11 3.66 4.71
C PRO A 170 -15.00 3.29 3.72
N VAL A 171 -15.17 2.15 3.06
CA VAL A 171 -14.32 1.67 1.97
C VAL A 171 -15.06 1.81 0.65
N GLY A 172 -14.43 2.47 -0.32
CA GLY A 172 -14.95 2.69 -1.66
C GLY A 172 -14.17 1.95 -2.74
N LEU A 173 -14.56 2.19 -4.00
CA LEU A 173 -13.99 1.57 -5.18
C LEU A 173 -13.73 2.61 -6.27
N ALA A 174 -12.52 2.60 -6.82
CA ALA A 174 -12.17 3.18 -8.11
C ALA A 174 -12.07 2.04 -9.12
N ASN A 175 -13.15 1.79 -9.85
CA ASN A 175 -13.21 0.65 -10.78
C ASN A 175 -12.48 0.94 -12.11
N ARG A 176 -12.25 -0.10 -12.90
CA ARG A 176 -11.53 0.00 -14.19
C ARG A 176 -12.17 1.00 -15.15
N ALA A 177 -13.49 1.17 -15.11
CA ALA A 177 -14.18 2.14 -15.97
C ALA A 177 -13.87 3.61 -15.62
N VAL A 178 -13.51 3.89 -14.35
CA VAL A 178 -12.96 5.18 -13.94
C VAL A 178 -11.52 5.33 -14.44
N LEU A 179 -10.66 4.34 -14.18
CA LEU A 179 -9.25 4.38 -14.56
C LEU A 179 -9.04 4.47 -16.09
N ALA A 180 -9.88 3.79 -16.86
CA ALA A 180 -9.84 3.82 -18.33
C ALA A 180 -10.12 5.22 -18.91
N LYS A 181 -10.66 6.17 -18.13
CA LYS A 181 -10.82 7.58 -18.51
C LYS A 181 -9.57 8.42 -18.21
N GLY A 182 -8.54 7.82 -17.63
CA GLY A 182 -7.24 8.45 -17.36
C GLY A 182 -7.11 9.08 -15.98
N THR A 183 -5.94 9.67 -15.76
CA THR A 183 -5.48 10.23 -14.49
C THR A 183 -6.43 11.26 -13.89
N GLU A 184 -6.88 12.24 -14.69
CA GLU A 184 -7.73 13.32 -14.17
C GLU A 184 -9.11 12.83 -13.75
N ALA A 185 -9.71 11.91 -14.51
CA ALA A 185 -10.98 11.30 -14.15
C ALA A 185 -10.84 10.46 -12.86
N THR A 186 -9.71 9.77 -12.70
CA THR A 186 -9.39 9.01 -11.49
C THR A 186 -9.23 9.94 -10.29
N ARG A 187 -8.47 11.02 -10.42
CA ARG A 187 -8.29 12.04 -9.37
C ARG A 187 -9.62 12.67 -8.95
N SER A 188 -10.45 13.04 -9.92
CA SER A 188 -11.78 13.60 -9.67
C SER A 188 -12.68 12.62 -8.92
N HIS A 189 -12.68 11.34 -9.31
CA HIS A 189 -13.43 10.30 -8.62
C HIS A 189 -12.95 10.10 -7.17
N LEU A 190 -11.64 10.04 -6.94
CA LEU A 190 -11.07 9.97 -5.59
C LEU A 190 -11.49 11.17 -4.73
N SER A 191 -11.46 12.39 -5.29
CA SER A 191 -11.94 13.61 -4.62
C SER A 191 -13.41 13.51 -4.23
N THR A 192 -14.28 13.05 -5.14
CA THR A 192 -15.70 12.84 -4.85
C THR A 192 -15.91 11.82 -3.72
N LEU A 193 -15.15 10.72 -3.71
CA LEU A 193 -15.20 9.75 -2.62
C LEU A 193 -14.72 10.36 -1.30
N ALA A 194 -13.67 11.20 -1.34
CA ALA A 194 -13.14 11.87 -0.15
C ALA A 194 -14.18 12.84 0.44
N GLU A 195 -14.89 13.59 -0.39
CA GLU A 195 -16.00 14.48 0.02
C GLU A 195 -17.17 13.70 0.65
N GLN A 196 -17.35 12.44 0.28
CA GLN A 196 -18.33 11.52 0.87
C GLN A 196 -17.84 10.85 2.17
N GLY A 197 -16.60 11.15 2.61
CA GLY A 197 -16.00 10.57 3.81
C GLY A 197 -15.43 9.16 3.61
N VAL A 198 -15.25 8.71 2.37
CA VAL A 198 -14.58 7.43 2.09
C VAL A 198 -13.09 7.56 2.39
N ARG A 199 -12.61 6.75 3.34
CA ARG A 199 -11.23 6.78 3.82
C ARG A 199 -10.31 5.88 3.00
N HIS A 200 -10.79 4.72 2.57
CA HIS A 200 -9.98 3.76 1.83
C HIS A 200 -10.63 3.47 0.49
N VAL A 201 -9.87 3.49 -0.59
CA VAL A 201 -10.39 3.22 -1.93
C VAL A 201 -9.66 2.03 -2.52
N ILE A 202 -10.36 0.90 -2.68
CA ILE A 202 -9.86 -0.21 -3.50
C ILE A 202 -9.77 0.27 -4.93
N CYS A 203 -8.64 0.04 -5.59
CA CYS A 203 -8.48 0.38 -7.00
C CYS A 203 -8.41 -0.90 -7.83
N ASP A 204 -9.21 -0.95 -8.89
CA ASP A 204 -9.03 -1.96 -9.92
C ASP A 204 -7.66 -1.77 -10.59
N SER A 205 -7.02 -2.86 -11.00
CA SER A 205 -5.84 -2.81 -11.85
C SER A 205 -5.67 -4.16 -12.54
N LEU A 206 -5.73 -4.17 -13.86
CA LEU A 206 -5.63 -5.38 -14.69
C LEU A 206 -4.29 -5.48 -15.41
N ASP A 207 -3.63 -4.35 -15.63
CA ASP A 207 -2.41 -4.21 -16.42
C ASP A 207 -1.55 -3.05 -15.89
N GLU A 208 -0.36 -2.87 -16.46
CA GLU A 208 0.57 -1.80 -16.07
C GLU A 208 0.00 -0.40 -16.39
N GLN A 209 -0.86 -0.27 -17.41
CA GLN A 209 -1.48 1.03 -17.73
C GLN A 209 -2.43 1.50 -16.62
N ASP A 210 -3.13 0.58 -15.96
CA ASP A 210 -3.89 0.92 -14.75
C ASP A 210 -2.99 1.43 -13.63
N LEU A 211 -1.84 0.77 -13.42
CA LEU A 211 -0.89 1.15 -12.39
C LEU A 211 -0.27 2.52 -12.68
N ASP A 212 0.09 2.81 -13.93
CA ASP A 212 0.58 4.13 -14.35
C ASP A 212 -0.43 5.25 -14.06
N VAL A 213 -1.71 5.02 -14.40
CA VAL A 213 -2.80 5.97 -14.11
C VAL A 213 -2.95 6.20 -12.61
N LEU A 214 -2.89 5.14 -11.81
CA LEU A 214 -2.98 5.24 -10.35
C LEU A 214 -1.78 5.95 -9.74
N ALA A 215 -0.56 5.65 -10.18
CA ALA A 215 0.66 6.29 -9.72
C ALA A 215 0.59 7.81 -9.97
N GLU A 216 0.22 8.23 -11.17
CA GLU A 216 0.08 9.65 -11.50
C GLU A 216 -1.08 10.31 -10.72
N ALA A 217 -2.22 9.62 -10.58
CA ALA A 217 -3.39 10.15 -9.88
C ALA A 217 -3.13 10.33 -8.38
N THR A 218 -2.24 9.54 -7.80
CA THR A 218 -1.97 9.49 -6.35
C THR A 218 -0.65 10.14 -5.93
N ALA A 219 0.13 10.68 -6.88
CA ALA A 219 1.42 11.31 -6.62
C ALA A 219 1.41 12.44 -5.56
N SER A 220 0.26 13.10 -5.34
CA SER A 220 0.10 14.16 -4.34
C SER A 220 -0.49 13.68 -3.00
N MET A 221 -0.81 12.39 -2.87
CA MET A 221 -1.33 11.84 -1.60
C MET A 221 -0.19 11.67 -0.60
N ALA A 222 -0.42 12.06 0.65
CA ALA A 222 0.56 11.88 1.73
C ALA A 222 0.90 10.40 1.99
N LEU A 223 -0.09 9.52 1.79
CA LEU A 223 0.03 8.07 1.93
C LEU A 223 -0.60 7.39 0.72
N VAL A 224 0.14 6.46 0.13
CA VAL A 224 -0.38 5.44 -0.80
C VAL A 224 -0.17 4.06 -0.19
N THR A 225 -1.00 3.09 -0.56
CA THR A 225 -0.87 1.73 -0.04
C THR A 225 -1.08 0.69 -1.13
N GLY A 226 -0.38 -0.43 -1.02
CA GLY A 226 -0.51 -1.48 -2.02
C GLY A 226 0.55 -2.57 -1.96
N GLY A 227 0.55 -3.38 -3.02
CA GLY A 227 1.65 -4.27 -3.36
C GLY A 227 2.76 -3.53 -4.11
N SER A 228 3.75 -4.27 -4.61
CA SER A 228 4.91 -3.67 -5.29
C SER A 228 4.56 -3.12 -6.69
N GLY A 229 3.42 -3.53 -7.27
CA GLY A 229 2.99 -3.08 -8.59
C GLY A 229 2.83 -1.56 -8.71
N LEU A 230 2.28 -0.91 -7.67
CA LEU A 230 2.13 0.55 -7.62
C LEU A 230 3.46 1.30 -7.46
N GLY A 231 4.50 0.64 -6.95
CA GLY A 231 5.82 1.22 -6.76
C GLY A 231 6.74 1.12 -7.97
N GLN A 232 6.22 0.70 -9.13
CA GLN A 232 6.95 0.64 -10.39
C GLN A 232 7.13 2.03 -11.02
#